data_AF-A0A563DYX1-F1
#
_entry.id   AF-A0A563DYX1-F1
#
_cell.length_a   1.000
_cell.length_b   1.000
_cell.length_c   1.000
_cell.angle_alpha   90.00
_cell.angle_beta   90.00
_cell.angle_gamma   90.00
#
_symmetry.space_group_name_H-M   'P 1'
#
loop_
_entity.id
_entity.type
_entity.pdbx_description
1 polymer ?
#
loop_
_entity_poly.entity_id
_entity_poly.type
_entity_poly.pdbx_seq_one_letter_code
_entity_poly.pdbx_strand_id
1 'polypeptide(L)'
;MTSNLDFDGRSAARLRCRRSFRVRMWFGSGCYLLASLALSLSGGPWRLVSAALSLLIMVWLVVNTALRARQLDEYQVKLLFPGLAVGFILAMMAALTLGTLSQAGISVPNAGWPVCIIGVLAWQITNLAVGAPRR
;
A
#
# COMPACT_ATOMS: atom_id res chain seq x y z
N MET A 1 -39.11 18.72 -13.27
CA MET A 1 -38.50 19.60 -12.24
C MET A 1 -38.09 18.76 -11.03
N THR A 2 -36.87 18.19 -11.02
CA THR A 2 -36.22 17.58 -9.81
C THR A 2 -34.69 17.41 -9.95
N SER A 3 -34.05 17.96 -10.99
CA SER A 3 -32.65 17.61 -11.33
C SER A 3 -31.56 18.47 -10.67
N ASN A 4 -31.88 19.32 -9.69
CA ASN A 4 -30.96 20.38 -9.25
C ASN A 4 -30.73 20.49 -7.73
N LEU A 5 -30.96 19.42 -6.96
CA LEU A 5 -30.88 19.48 -5.49
C LEU A 5 -29.82 18.59 -4.82
N ASP A 6 -28.85 18.00 -5.53
CA ASP A 6 -27.94 17.03 -4.86
C ASP A 6 -26.44 17.03 -5.25
N PHE A 7 -25.95 17.98 -6.06
CA PHE A 7 -24.59 17.88 -6.61
C PHE A 7 -23.49 18.67 -5.88
N ASP A 8 -23.79 19.79 -5.22
CA ASP A 8 -22.72 20.65 -4.68
C ASP A 8 -22.24 20.28 -3.28
N GLY A 9 -23.12 19.80 -2.40
CA GLY A 9 -22.74 19.39 -1.04
C GLY A 9 -21.97 18.06 -0.99
N ARG A 10 -22.39 17.08 -1.80
CA ARG A 10 -21.76 15.74 -1.86
C ARG A 10 -20.39 15.78 -2.55
N SER A 11 -20.19 16.65 -3.53
CA SER A 11 -18.91 16.78 -4.23
C SER A 11 -17.81 17.40 -3.33
N ALA A 12 -18.13 18.46 -2.58
CA ALA A 12 -17.20 19.10 -1.64
C ALA A 12 -16.81 18.19 -0.46
N ALA A 13 -17.76 17.43 0.10
CA ALA A 13 -17.50 16.48 1.18
C ALA A 13 -16.60 15.32 0.72
N ARG A 14 -16.83 14.78 -0.48
CA ARG A 14 -15.98 13.74 -1.11
C ARG A 14 -14.54 14.22 -1.35
N LEU A 15 -14.37 15.48 -1.79
CA LEU A 15 -13.05 16.10 -1.98
C LEU A 15 -12.29 16.26 -0.66
N ARG A 16 -12.94 16.70 0.42
CA ARG A 16 -12.33 16.78 1.76
C ARG A 16 -11.93 15.40 2.29
N CYS A 17 -12.80 14.41 2.13
CA CYS A 17 -12.52 13.03 2.54
C CYS A 17 -11.31 12.46 1.78
N ARG A 18 -11.21 12.72 0.47
CA ARG A 18 -10.06 12.33 -0.36
C ARG A 18 -8.77 13.03 0.06
N ARG A 19 -8.81 14.33 0.38
CA ARG A 19 -7.65 15.08 0.87
C ARG A 19 -7.19 14.58 2.23
N SER A 20 -8.11 14.38 3.18
CA SER A 20 -7.80 13.86 4.52
C SER A 20 -7.16 12.48 4.45
N PHE A 21 -7.70 11.57 3.64
CA PHE A 21 -7.09 10.25 3.42
C PHE A 21 -5.69 10.36 2.81
N ARG A 22 -5.52 11.21 1.78
CA ARG A 22 -4.22 11.43 1.15
C ARG A 22 -3.19 11.94 2.16
N VAL A 23 -3.55 12.94 2.98
CA VAL A 23 -2.66 13.48 4.02
C VAL A 23 -2.29 12.41 5.05
N ARG A 24 -3.27 11.62 5.53
CA ARG A 24 -3.01 10.50 6.46
C ARG A 24 -2.06 9.47 5.87
N MET A 25 -2.23 9.14 4.59
CA MET A 25 -1.35 8.19 3.90
C MET A 25 0.07 8.74 3.73
N TRP A 26 0.22 9.99 3.31
CA TRP A 26 1.54 10.62 3.23
C TRP A 26 2.23 10.71 4.58
N PHE A 27 1.47 11.08 5.62
CA PHE A 27 2.00 11.16 6.98
C PHE A 27 2.44 9.78 7.48
N GLY A 28 1.58 8.75 7.36
CA GLY A 28 1.95 7.40 7.77
C GLY A 28 3.11 6.81 6.98
N SER A 29 3.15 7.06 5.66
CA SER A 29 4.26 6.61 4.82
C SER A 29 5.57 7.32 5.19
N GLY A 30 5.54 8.63 5.44
CA GLY A 30 6.68 9.38 5.95
C GLY A 30 7.16 8.88 7.31
N CYS A 31 6.23 8.65 8.26
CA CYS A 31 6.56 8.06 9.56
C CYS A 31 7.17 6.67 9.44
N TYR A 32 6.64 5.82 8.55
CA TYR A 32 7.17 4.48 8.31
C TYR A 32 8.60 4.52 7.74
N LEU A 33 8.86 5.41 6.78
CA LEU A 33 10.19 5.61 6.21
C LEU A 33 11.17 6.11 7.28
N LEU A 34 10.77 7.07 8.11
CA LEU A 34 11.59 7.55 9.21
C LEU A 34 11.87 6.46 10.26
N ALA A 35 10.86 5.65 10.60
CA ALA A 35 11.04 4.54 11.54
C ALA A 35 11.95 3.44 10.97
N SER A 36 11.85 3.16 9.67
CA SER A 36 12.72 2.20 8.97
C SER A 36 14.17 2.72 8.86
N LEU A 37 14.34 4.03 8.66
CA LEU A 37 15.65 4.68 8.69
C LEU A 37 16.26 4.62 10.10
N ALA A 38 15.46 4.94 11.12
CA ALA A 38 15.88 4.87 12.52
C ALA A 38 16.28 3.44 12.90
N LEU A 39 15.55 2.42 12.44
CA LEU A 39 15.90 1.01 12.63
C LEU A 39 17.27 0.68 12.02
N SER A 40 17.53 1.17 10.81
CA SER A 40 18.79 0.96 10.07
C SER A 40 19.98 1.63 10.75
N LEU A 41 19.76 2.74 11.44
CA LEU A 41 20.78 3.49 12.18
C LEU A 41 20.91 3.07 13.65
N SER A 42 19.95 2.31 14.18
CA SER A 42 19.91 1.94 15.60
C SER A 42 20.76 0.70 15.91
N GLY A 43 21.65 0.83 16.90
CA GLY A 43 22.36 -0.27 17.53
C GLY A 43 21.75 -0.69 18.87
N GLY A 44 22.01 -1.92 19.31
CA GLY A 44 21.63 -2.39 20.65
C GLY A 44 20.12 -2.57 20.90
N PRO A 45 19.64 -2.50 22.15
CA PRO A 45 18.24 -2.79 22.51
C PRO A 45 17.23 -1.81 21.89
N TRP A 46 17.67 -0.63 21.44
CA TRP A 46 16.84 0.35 20.74
C TRP A 46 16.35 -0.14 19.36
N ARG A 47 17.01 -1.18 18.82
CA ARG A 47 16.64 -1.82 17.56
C ARG A 47 15.31 -2.57 17.65
N LEU A 48 14.99 -3.13 18.82
CA LEU A 48 13.69 -3.77 19.07
C LEU A 48 12.56 -2.73 19.12
N VAL A 49 12.81 -1.61 19.78
CA VAL A 49 11.83 -0.51 19.90
C VAL A 49 11.52 0.10 18.52
N SER A 50 12.55 0.37 17.72
CA SER A 50 12.38 0.91 16.36
C SER A 50 11.72 -0.10 15.41
N ALA A 51 11.98 -1.39 15.57
CA ALA A 51 11.27 -2.44 14.82
C ALA A 51 9.79 -2.51 15.19
N ALA A 52 9.48 -2.50 16.49
CA ALA A 52 8.10 -2.51 16.98
C ALA A 52 7.32 -1.25 16.52
N LEU A 53 7.96 -0.08 16.54
CA LEU A 53 7.38 1.16 16.05
C LEU A 53 7.08 1.09 14.54
N SER A 54 8.02 0.57 13.74
CA SER A 54 7.84 0.39 12.30
C SER A 54 6.66 -0.55 11.98
N LEU A 55 6.53 -1.64 12.74
CA LEU A 55 5.39 -2.56 12.64
C LEU A 55 4.07 -1.90 13.03
N LEU A 56 4.04 -1.12 14.11
CA LEU A 56 2.84 -0.40 14.54
C LEU A 56 2.34 0.57 13.45
N ILE A 57 3.25 1.31 12.83
CA ILE A 57 2.91 2.24 11.73
C ILE A 57 2.38 1.46 10.52
N MET A 58 2.99 0.31 10.19
CA MET A 58 2.51 -0.55 9.11
C MET A 58 1.08 -1.04 9.37
N VAL A 59 0.79 -1.53 10.58
CA VAL A 59 -0.57 -1.95 10.96
C VAL A 59 -1.55 -0.79 10.84
N TRP A 60 -1.18 0.39 11.30
CA TRP A 60 -2.01 1.59 11.18
C TRP A 60 -2.32 1.94 9.72
N LEU A 61 -1.33 1.88 8.82
CA LEU A 61 -1.53 2.09 7.38
C LEU A 61 -2.49 1.05 6.77
N VAL A 62 -2.34 -0.22 7.13
CA VAL A 62 -3.23 -1.30 6.68
C VAL A 62 -4.66 -1.04 7.13
N VAL A 63 -4.88 -0.70 8.40
CA VAL A 63 -6.21 -0.40 8.94
C VAL A 63 -6.84 0.78 8.21
N ASN A 64 -6.11 1.88 7.99
CA ASN A 64 -6.61 3.03 7.23
C ASN A 64 -6.97 2.66 5.79
N THR A 65 -6.17 1.81 5.16
CA THR A 65 -6.43 1.32 3.79
C THR A 65 -7.69 0.46 3.74
N ALA A 66 -7.85 -0.46 4.70
CA ALA A 66 -9.05 -1.31 4.80
C ALA A 66 -10.31 -0.49 5.07
N LEU A 67 -10.25 0.47 5.99
CA LEU A 67 -11.35 1.41 6.24
C LEU A 67 -11.70 2.22 4.99
N ARG A 68 -10.69 2.63 4.20
CA ARG A 68 -10.94 3.32 2.93
C ARG A 68 -11.52 2.40 1.87
N ALA A 69 -11.06 1.16 1.78
CA ALA A 69 -11.56 0.17 0.83
C ALA A 69 -13.06 -0.07 1.03
N ARG A 70 -13.54 -0.10 2.28
CA ARG A 70 -14.96 -0.17 2.63
C ARG A 70 -15.80 1.04 2.20
N GLN A 71 -15.15 2.17 1.89
CA GLN A 71 -15.78 3.41 1.45
C GLN A 71 -15.66 3.64 -0.06
N LEU A 72 -15.09 2.70 -0.81
CA LEU A 72 -14.94 2.82 -2.26
C LEU A 72 -16.27 2.55 -2.95
N ASP A 73 -16.51 3.33 -3.99
CA ASP A 73 -17.65 3.12 -4.89
C ASP A 73 -17.42 1.89 -5.78
N GLU A 74 -18.47 1.28 -6.30
CA GLU A 74 -18.42 0.00 -7.01
C GLU A 74 -17.54 0.06 -8.26
N TYR A 75 -17.49 1.22 -8.92
CA TYR A 75 -16.56 1.49 -10.02
C TYR A 75 -15.10 1.50 -9.57
N GLN A 76 -14.80 2.13 -8.43
CA GLN A 76 -13.43 2.22 -7.89
C GLN A 76 -12.93 0.85 -7.41
N VAL A 77 -13.83 0.04 -6.85
CA VAL A 77 -13.58 -1.35 -6.48
C VAL A 77 -13.16 -2.16 -7.71
N LYS A 78 -13.92 -2.07 -8.82
CA LYS A 78 -13.60 -2.79 -10.07
C LYS A 78 -12.25 -2.42 -10.68
N LEU A 79 -11.79 -1.17 -10.49
CA LEU A 79 -10.47 -0.73 -10.94
C LEU A 79 -9.34 -1.17 -10.00
N LEU A 80 -9.58 -1.19 -8.69
CA LEU A 80 -8.57 -1.51 -7.69
C LEU A 80 -8.25 -3.01 -7.59
N PHE A 81 -9.28 -3.85 -7.69
CA PHE A 81 -9.15 -5.30 -7.48
C PHE A 81 -8.20 -5.99 -8.47
N PRO A 82 -8.28 -5.74 -9.80
CA PRO A 82 -7.35 -6.34 -10.76
C PRO A 82 -5.89 -5.98 -10.47
N GLY A 83 -5.64 -4.70 -10.13
CA GLY A 83 -4.31 -4.24 -9.75
C GLY A 83 -3.77 -4.97 -8.53
N LEU A 84 -4.59 -5.08 -7.47
CA LEU A 84 -4.20 -5.76 -6.23
C LEU A 84 -3.96 -7.26 -6.46
N ALA A 85 -4.81 -7.90 -7.26
CA ALA A 85 -4.68 -9.33 -7.58
C ALA A 85 -3.36 -9.61 -8.31
N VAL A 86 -3.02 -8.83 -9.33
CA VAL A 86 -1.76 -9.00 -10.08
C VAL A 86 -0.55 -8.73 -9.19
N GLY A 87 -0.60 -7.66 -8.38
CA GLY A 87 0.46 -7.36 -7.42
C GLY A 87 0.68 -8.49 -6.40
N PHE A 88 -0.41 -9.03 -5.86
CA PHE A 88 -0.35 -10.15 -4.92
C PHE A 88 0.21 -11.42 -5.54
N ILE A 89 -0.26 -11.80 -6.74
CA ILE A 89 0.23 -12.99 -7.45
C ILE A 89 1.73 -12.89 -7.72
N LEU A 90 2.22 -11.73 -8.19
CA LEU A 90 3.64 -11.55 -8.48
C LEU A 90 4.50 -11.52 -7.22
N ALA A 91 4.01 -10.93 -6.12
CA ALA A 91 4.67 -11.03 -4.81
C ALA A 91 4.75 -12.49 -4.33
N MET A 92 3.67 -13.26 -4.47
CA MET A 92 3.63 -14.67 -4.10
C MET A 92 4.64 -15.49 -4.92
N MET A 93 4.70 -15.28 -6.23
CA MET A 93 5.68 -15.95 -7.10
C MET A 93 7.11 -15.60 -6.74
N ALA A 94 7.40 -14.33 -6.42
CA ALA A 94 8.71 -13.89 -5.95
C ALA A 94 9.07 -14.57 -4.61
N ALA A 95 8.14 -14.62 -3.67
CA ALA A 95 8.34 -15.25 -2.36
C ALA A 95 8.62 -16.75 -2.49
N LEU A 96 7.86 -17.45 -3.34
CA LEU A 96 8.08 -18.88 -3.63
C LEU A 96 9.45 -19.11 -4.26
N THR A 97 9.85 -18.28 -5.23
CA THR A 97 11.15 -18.39 -5.90
C THR A 97 12.32 -18.17 -4.93
N LEU A 98 12.21 -17.21 -4.03
CA LEU A 98 13.24 -16.99 -3.00
C LEU A 98 13.24 -18.11 -1.95
N GLY A 99 12.07 -18.67 -1.63
CA GLY A 99 11.96 -19.84 -0.77
C GLY A 99 12.63 -21.07 -1.36
N THR A 100 12.45 -21.35 -2.65
CA THR A 100 13.10 -22.47 -3.33
C THR A 100 14.61 -22.27 -3.46
N LEU A 101 15.08 -21.05 -3.75
CA LEU A 101 16.52 -20.73 -3.74
C LEU A 101 17.16 -20.97 -2.36
N SER A 102 16.47 -20.58 -1.29
CA SER A 102 16.91 -20.84 0.08
C SER A 102 17.05 -22.34 0.37
N GLN A 103 16.08 -23.16 -0.07
CA GLN A 103 16.17 -24.62 0.05
C GLN A 103 17.30 -25.24 -0.77
N ALA A 104 17.66 -24.63 -1.90
CA ALA A 104 18.81 -25.03 -2.73
C ALA A 104 20.17 -24.58 -2.15
N GLY A 105 20.19 -23.93 -0.97
CA GLY A 105 21.41 -23.44 -0.33
C GLY A 105 21.86 -22.05 -0.81
N ILE A 106 21.09 -21.38 -1.66
CA ILE A 106 21.38 -20.02 -2.12
C ILE A 106 20.65 -19.03 -1.21
N SER A 107 21.40 -18.41 -0.29
CA SER A 107 20.85 -17.38 0.59
C SER A 107 20.84 -16.02 -0.11
N VAL A 108 19.66 -15.39 -0.16
CA VAL A 108 19.50 -14.01 -0.65
C VAL A 108 19.37 -13.09 0.56
N PRO A 109 20.39 -12.25 0.87
CA PRO A 109 20.30 -11.29 1.94
C PRO A 109 19.07 -10.39 1.73
N ASN A 110 18.29 -10.16 2.79
CA ASN A 110 17.15 -9.27 2.75
C ASN A 110 16.06 -9.66 1.72
N ALA A 111 15.84 -10.96 1.50
CA ALA A 111 14.87 -11.53 0.55
C ALA A 111 13.44 -10.94 0.62
N GLY A 112 13.02 -10.38 1.76
CA GLY A 112 11.72 -9.73 1.89
C GLY A 112 11.56 -8.45 1.05
N TRP A 113 12.63 -7.69 0.81
CA TRP A 113 12.57 -6.44 0.04
C TRP A 113 12.24 -6.66 -1.44
N PRO A 114 12.92 -7.58 -2.16
CA PRO A 114 12.55 -7.93 -3.53
C PRO A 114 11.08 -8.33 -3.69
N VAL A 115 10.54 -9.14 -2.78
CA VAL A 115 9.12 -9.56 -2.79
C VAL A 115 8.20 -8.36 -2.72
N CYS A 116 8.47 -7.44 -1.79
CA CYS A 116 7.69 -6.22 -1.62
C CYS A 116 7.76 -5.34 -2.87
N ILE A 117 8.96 -5.09 -3.41
CA ILE A 117 9.17 -4.25 -4.59
C ILE A 117 8.43 -4.82 -5.81
N ILE A 118 8.55 -6.12 -6.05
CA ILE A 118 7.86 -6.79 -7.16
C ILE A 118 6.35 -6.63 -7.04
N GLY A 119 5.78 -6.88 -5.85
CA GLY A 119 4.35 -6.74 -5.62
C GLY A 119 3.84 -5.30 -5.83
N VAL A 120 4.57 -4.31 -5.32
CA VAL A 120 4.21 -2.89 -5.46
C VAL A 120 4.33 -2.43 -6.91
N LEU A 121 5.40 -2.79 -7.61
CA LEU A 121 5.59 -2.41 -9.02
C LEU A 121 4.53 -3.06 -9.91
N ALA A 122 4.26 -4.34 -9.71
CA ALA A 122 3.21 -5.07 -10.41
C ALA A 122 1.83 -4.42 -10.22
N TRP A 123 1.50 -4.05 -8.99
CA TRP A 123 0.27 -3.33 -8.68
C TRP A 123 0.20 -1.98 -9.41
N GLN A 124 1.27 -1.18 -9.37
CA GLN A 124 1.30 0.13 -10.04
C GLN A 124 1.19 0.02 -11.56
N ILE A 125 1.93 -0.90 -12.18
CA ILE A 125 1.90 -1.13 -13.62
C ILE A 125 0.48 -1.57 -14.04
N THR A 126 -0.14 -2.46 -13.28
CA THR A 126 -1.49 -2.93 -13.58
C THR A 126 -2.52 -1.81 -13.42
N ASN A 127 -2.42 -0.97 -12.39
CA ASN A 127 -3.29 0.19 -12.25
C ASN A 127 -3.14 1.19 -13.41
N LEU A 128 -1.92 1.40 -13.91
CA LEU A 128 -1.68 2.25 -15.08
C LEU A 128 -2.29 1.64 -16.34
N ALA A 129 -2.19 0.32 -16.51
CA ALA A 129 -2.73 -0.40 -17.67
C ALA A 129 -4.27 -0.46 -17.67
N VAL A 130 -4.89 -0.69 -16.50
CA VAL A 130 -6.34 -0.84 -16.34
C VAL A 130 -7.05 0.52 -16.16
N GLY A 131 -6.32 1.53 -15.66
CA GLY A 131 -6.90 2.77 -15.12
C GLY A 131 -6.61 4.07 -15.87
N ALA A 132 -6.10 4.04 -17.10
CA ALA A 132 -5.98 5.26 -17.91
C ALA A 132 -7.09 5.34 -18.97
N PRO A 133 -8.26 5.97 -18.66
CA PRO A 133 -9.03 6.58 -19.73
C PRO A 133 -8.15 7.68 -20.32
N ARG A 134 -7.67 7.44 -21.55
CA ARG A 134 -7.08 8.49 -22.39
C ARG A 134 -8.16 9.54 -22.56
N ARG A 135 -7.93 10.74 -22.01
CA ARG A 135 -8.66 11.92 -22.46
C ARG A 135 -8.35 12.17 -23.93
#